data_AF-A0A2N2PCR3-F1
#
_entry.id   AF-A0A2N2PCR3-F1
#
_cell.length_a   1.000
_cell.length_b   1.000
_cell.length_c   1.000
_cell.angle_alpha   90.00
_cell.angle_beta   90.00
_cell.angle_gamma   90.00
#
_symmetry.space_group_name_H-M   'P 1'
#
loop_
_entity.id
_entity.type
_entity.pdbx_description
1 polymer ?
#
loop_
_entity_poly.entity_id
_entity_poly.type
_entity_poly.pdbx_seq_one_letter_code
_entity_poly.pdbx_strand_id
1 'polypeptide(L)'
;MDVECCKAVSRGMNVFRVMPVLRELYPMKNGSRRRGMLAGKAFMVVLTAAAMIFTAATVHAEEFKLPDAQEVSTFSPDAMQFYMAGVNALDRIDHLNGYINLSKAAQLEPDALRLNLITAAVALKMGRKKPAAEAQPYYDTAIVSYGNVLRHAEMSDSFIRDVQNRLRIAMEEQGQLVQRDNKREALGSAFVMALNKEIATVEETPAPAEGAPGAAAPTPALTPMIGVNPYATPVIQPGMGQPGMIPGMGQPGMIPGMDQPGMPGPGQGAPLI
;
A
#
# COMPACT_ATOMS: atom_id res chain seq x y z
N MET A 1 -9.45 1.80 33.32
CA MET A 1 -8.47 2.28 32.32
C MET A 1 -9.15 3.37 31.52
N ASP A 2 -8.59 4.56 31.59
CA ASP A 2 -9.22 5.86 31.38
C ASP A 2 -9.75 6.15 29.97
N VAL A 3 -10.91 6.81 29.92
CA VAL A 3 -11.72 7.10 28.73
C VAL A 3 -11.38 8.48 28.11
N GLU A 4 -10.30 9.14 28.56
CA GLU A 4 -10.04 10.54 28.18
C GLU A 4 -9.06 10.76 27.01
N CYS A 5 -8.47 9.72 26.42
CA CYS A 5 -7.47 9.92 25.37
C CYS A 5 -8.03 10.21 23.95
N CYS A 6 -9.36 10.08 23.73
CA CYS A 6 -9.96 10.18 22.39
C CYS A 6 -10.47 11.57 21.96
N LYS A 7 -10.21 12.65 22.72
CA LYS A 7 -10.81 13.97 22.43
C LYS A 7 -9.88 15.01 21.76
N ALA A 8 -8.64 14.66 21.43
CA ALA A 8 -7.63 15.64 21.01
C ALA A 8 -7.37 15.77 19.49
N VAL A 9 -7.99 14.96 18.61
CA VAL A 9 -7.62 14.94 17.17
C VAL A 9 -8.53 15.80 16.27
N SER A 10 -9.61 16.40 16.79
CA SER A 10 -10.63 17.09 15.97
C SER A 10 -10.52 18.62 15.90
N ARG A 11 -9.33 19.22 16.03
CA ARG A 11 -9.17 20.67 15.85
C ARG A 11 -7.98 21.06 14.98
N GLY A 12 -8.30 21.45 13.76
CA GLY A 12 -7.55 22.47 13.03
C GLY A 12 -7.03 21.99 11.69
N MET A 13 -7.69 22.42 10.61
CA MET A 13 -7.03 22.82 9.36
C MET A 13 -8.07 23.52 8.46
N ASN A 14 -8.33 24.79 8.79
CA ASN A 14 -8.89 25.74 7.82
C ASN A 14 -7.77 26.11 6.84
N VAL A 15 -7.69 25.42 5.70
CA VAL A 15 -6.80 25.77 4.59
C VAL A 15 -7.64 26.41 3.48
N PHE A 16 -8.07 27.64 3.72
CA PHE A 16 -8.64 28.53 2.70
C PHE A 16 -8.12 29.95 2.97
N ARG A 17 -6.87 30.22 2.59
CA ARG A 17 -6.32 31.56 2.30
C ARG A 17 -4.82 31.48 1.99
N VAL A 18 -4.46 31.03 0.79
CA VAL A 18 -3.13 31.32 0.22
C VAL A 18 -3.29 31.72 -1.25
N MET A 19 -3.91 32.87 -1.48
CA MET A 19 -3.66 33.69 -2.66
C MET A 19 -3.98 35.14 -2.27
N PRO A 20 -2.97 35.93 -1.89
CA PRO A 20 -2.47 36.93 -2.83
C PRO A 20 -0.98 37.28 -2.56
N VAL A 21 -0.01 36.53 -3.10
CA VAL A 21 1.41 36.94 -3.04
C VAL A 21 2.13 36.89 -4.39
N LEU A 22 1.51 36.31 -5.44
CA LEU A 22 2.14 36.23 -6.76
C LEU A 22 1.98 37.49 -7.64
N ARG A 23 1.52 38.62 -7.09
CA ARG A 23 1.30 39.85 -7.87
C ARG A 23 2.45 40.87 -7.83
N GLU A 24 3.45 40.69 -6.97
CA GLU A 24 4.51 41.71 -6.77
C GLU A 24 5.86 41.44 -7.45
N LEU A 25 6.10 40.26 -8.02
CA LEU A 25 7.45 39.91 -8.52
C LEU A 25 7.73 40.19 -10.00
N TYR A 26 6.79 40.75 -10.78
CA TYR A 26 7.05 41.04 -12.21
C TYR A 26 6.46 42.39 -12.66
N PRO A 27 7.25 43.48 -12.66
CA PRO A 27 6.88 44.69 -13.38
C PRO A 27 6.92 44.40 -14.89
N MET A 28 5.74 44.34 -15.52
CA MET A 28 5.58 44.24 -16.97
C MET A 28 6.15 45.50 -17.64
N LYS A 29 7.39 45.41 -18.11
CA LYS A 29 8.02 46.45 -18.94
C LYS A 29 7.45 46.32 -20.36
N ASN A 30 6.45 47.16 -20.67
CA ASN A 30 5.84 47.28 -21.99
C ASN A 30 6.85 47.75 -23.02
N GLY A 31 7.48 46.80 -23.72
CA GLY A 31 8.38 47.12 -24.82
C GLY A 31 8.98 45.88 -25.47
N SER A 32 8.33 45.44 -26.56
CA SER A 32 8.91 44.70 -27.71
C SER A 32 8.03 43.51 -28.10
N ARG A 33 7.16 43.76 -29.07
CA ARG A 33 5.96 42.99 -29.41
C ARG A 33 6.19 41.85 -30.40
N ARG A 34 7.40 41.27 -30.56
CA ARG A 34 7.66 40.25 -31.61
C ARG A 34 8.65 39.11 -31.34
N ARG A 35 9.18 38.90 -30.12
CA ARG A 35 10.08 37.74 -29.85
C ARG A 35 9.72 36.87 -28.63
N GLY A 36 8.49 36.97 -28.10
CA GLY A 36 8.08 36.31 -26.85
C GLY A 36 7.33 34.98 -26.97
N MET A 37 7.09 34.43 -28.17
CA MET A 37 6.20 33.26 -28.32
C MET A 37 6.84 31.89 -28.02
N LEU A 38 8.17 31.79 -27.94
CA LEU A 38 8.85 30.51 -27.65
C LEU A 38 9.12 30.30 -26.15
N ALA A 39 9.45 31.35 -25.39
CA ALA A 39 9.72 31.22 -23.95
C ALA A 39 8.45 30.95 -23.10
N GLY A 40 7.28 31.43 -23.54
CA GLY A 40 6.01 31.21 -22.82
C GLY A 40 5.50 29.76 -22.87
N LYS A 41 5.84 29.00 -23.92
CA LYS A 41 5.41 27.59 -24.05
C LYS A 41 6.20 26.66 -23.14
N ALA A 42 7.51 26.88 -22.99
CA ALA A 42 8.35 26.10 -22.07
C ALA A 42 7.93 26.29 -20.61
N PHE A 43 7.57 27.52 -20.22
CA PHE A 43 7.13 27.81 -18.85
C PHE A 43 5.76 27.18 -18.51
N MET A 44 4.82 27.15 -19.46
CA MET A 44 3.53 26.47 -19.28
C MET A 44 3.68 24.93 -19.12
N VAL A 45 4.60 24.29 -19.85
CA VAL A 45 4.83 22.84 -19.73
C VAL A 45 5.36 22.48 -18.32
N VAL A 46 6.29 23.28 -17.77
CA VAL A 46 6.83 23.06 -16.42
C VAL A 46 5.77 23.28 -15.34
N LEU A 47 4.91 24.30 -15.47
CA LEU A 47 3.82 24.55 -14.51
C LEU A 47 2.74 23.46 -14.54
N THR A 48 2.48 22.88 -15.72
CA THR A 48 1.53 21.76 -15.87
C THR A 48 2.09 20.46 -15.30
N ALA A 49 3.39 20.20 -15.47
CA ALA A 49 4.07 19.05 -14.85
C ALA A 49 4.10 19.17 -13.31
N ALA A 50 4.39 20.35 -12.78
CA ALA A 50 4.38 20.61 -11.33
C ALA A 50 2.97 20.49 -10.72
N ALA A 51 1.93 20.92 -11.43
CA ALA A 51 0.54 20.77 -10.98
C ALA A 51 0.09 19.29 -10.95
N MET A 52 0.53 18.45 -11.90
CA MET A 52 0.24 17.01 -11.87
C MET A 52 0.97 16.26 -10.76
N ILE A 53 2.14 16.75 -10.33
CA ILE A 53 2.87 16.21 -9.18
C ILE A 53 2.20 16.61 -7.85
N PHE A 54 1.53 17.77 -7.78
CA PHE A 54 0.85 18.24 -6.56
C PHE A 54 -0.56 17.69 -6.34
N THR A 55 -1.18 17.07 -7.35
CA THR A 55 -2.32 16.15 -7.15
C THR A 55 -1.87 14.77 -6.64
N ALA A 56 -0.71 14.70 -5.97
CA ALA A 56 -0.31 13.56 -5.18
C ALA A 56 -1.26 13.42 -3.99
N ALA A 57 -2.21 12.52 -4.14
CA ALA A 57 -2.91 11.79 -3.08
C ALA A 57 -3.20 12.61 -1.82
N THR A 58 -4.40 13.18 -1.73
CA THR A 58 -5.03 13.32 -0.41
C THR A 58 -5.17 11.91 0.16
N VAL A 59 -4.15 11.47 0.91
CA VAL A 59 -4.20 10.25 1.70
C VAL A 59 -5.17 10.57 2.83
N HIS A 60 -6.47 10.44 2.55
CA HIS A 60 -7.47 10.39 3.60
C HIS A 60 -7.14 9.13 4.39
N ALA A 61 -6.73 9.32 5.65
CA ALA A 61 -6.70 8.23 6.59
C ALA A 61 -8.13 7.67 6.64
N GLU A 62 -8.31 6.45 6.14
CA GLU A 62 -9.59 5.77 6.29
C GLU A 62 -9.82 5.59 7.78
N GLU A 63 -10.78 6.34 8.32
CA GLU A 63 -11.15 6.28 9.71
C GLU A 63 -12.02 5.04 9.92
N PHE A 64 -11.37 3.91 10.19
CA PHE A 64 -12.06 2.69 10.56
C PHE A 64 -12.61 2.84 11.97
N LYS A 65 -13.94 2.82 12.08
CA LYS A 65 -14.58 2.73 13.39
C LYS A 65 -14.27 1.37 13.98
N LEU A 66 -13.62 1.35 15.14
CA LEU A 66 -13.36 0.13 15.89
C LEU A 66 -14.69 -0.52 16.34
N PRO A 67 -14.72 -1.85 16.54
CA PRO A 67 -15.77 -2.56 17.28
C PRO A 67 -16.24 -1.77 18.49
N ASP A 68 -17.55 -1.58 18.61
CA ASP A 68 -18.10 -0.98 19.82
C ASP A 68 -18.11 -1.97 20.99
N ALA A 69 -18.29 -1.47 22.21
CA ALA A 69 -18.24 -2.32 23.39
C ALA A 69 -19.31 -3.43 23.38
N GLN A 70 -20.43 -3.19 22.68
CA GLN A 70 -21.50 -4.17 22.54
C GLN A 70 -21.08 -5.31 21.61
N GLU A 71 -20.54 -5.00 20.43
CA GLU A 71 -19.98 -5.98 19.50
C GLU A 71 -18.81 -6.77 20.12
N VAL A 72 -17.92 -6.09 20.85
CA VAL A 72 -16.81 -6.74 21.57
C VAL A 72 -17.34 -7.71 22.64
N SER A 73 -18.46 -7.39 23.29
CA SER A 73 -19.05 -8.28 24.30
C SER A 73 -19.66 -9.57 23.73
N THR A 74 -19.96 -9.61 22.43
CA THR A 74 -20.50 -10.82 21.78
C THR A 74 -19.42 -11.77 21.30
N PHE A 75 -18.15 -11.36 21.29
CA PHE A 75 -17.06 -12.20 20.82
C PHE A 75 -16.82 -13.38 21.76
N SER A 76 -16.60 -14.55 21.17
CA SER A 76 -16.04 -15.69 21.87
C SER A 76 -14.67 -15.35 22.49
N PRO A 77 -14.29 -16.00 23.62
CA PRO A 77 -12.99 -15.75 24.26
C PRO A 77 -11.79 -15.95 23.32
N ASP A 78 -11.86 -16.93 22.42
CA ASP A 78 -10.81 -17.21 21.45
C ASP A 78 -10.73 -16.11 20.38
N ALA A 79 -11.88 -15.67 19.85
CA ALA A 79 -11.92 -14.55 18.91
C ALA A 79 -11.39 -13.26 19.53
N MET A 80 -11.70 -13.00 20.80
CA MET A 80 -11.19 -11.86 21.55
C MET A 80 -9.66 -11.85 21.63
N GLN A 81 -9.05 -13.01 21.91
CA GLN A 81 -7.59 -13.12 21.97
C GLN A 81 -6.95 -12.77 20.62
N PHE A 82 -7.47 -13.33 19.53
CA PHE A 82 -6.99 -13.02 18.19
C PHE A 82 -7.24 -11.56 17.81
N TYR A 83 -8.40 -11.00 18.12
CA TYR A 83 -8.70 -9.60 17.86
C TYR A 83 -7.71 -8.66 18.58
N MET A 84 -7.47 -8.87 19.88
CA MET A 84 -6.54 -8.05 20.67
C MET A 84 -5.10 -8.19 20.17
N ALA A 85 -4.67 -9.40 19.83
CA ALA A 85 -3.34 -9.64 19.24
C ALA A 85 -3.21 -8.94 17.87
N GLY A 86 -4.27 -8.96 17.06
CA GLY A 86 -4.34 -8.28 15.77
C GLY A 86 -4.24 -6.75 15.88
N VAL A 87 -5.01 -6.15 16.79
CA VAL A 87 -4.96 -4.70 17.06
C VAL A 87 -3.60 -4.26 17.58
N ASN A 88 -3.01 -5.00 18.53
CA ASN A 88 -1.66 -4.72 19.05
C ASN A 88 -0.58 -4.85 17.96
N ALA A 89 -0.70 -5.82 17.05
CA ALA A 89 0.20 -5.93 15.91
C ALA A 89 0.08 -4.73 14.96
N LEU A 90 -1.14 -4.26 14.67
CA LEU A 90 -1.36 -3.07 13.85
C LEU A 90 -0.81 -1.79 14.49
N ASP A 91 -0.93 -1.65 15.82
CA ASP A 91 -0.35 -0.53 16.57
C ASP A 91 1.18 -0.48 16.43
N ARG A 92 1.82 -1.65 16.31
CA ARG A 92 3.25 -1.80 16.04
C ARG A 92 3.62 -1.79 14.56
N ILE A 93 2.69 -1.43 13.68
CA ILE A 93 2.88 -1.38 12.21
C ILE A 93 3.15 -2.79 11.61
N ASP A 94 2.91 -3.86 12.36
CA ASP A 94 3.03 -5.24 11.87
C ASP A 94 1.75 -5.67 11.16
N HIS A 95 1.62 -5.23 9.90
CA HIS A 95 0.44 -5.52 9.08
C HIS A 95 0.23 -7.01 8.79
N LEU A 96 1.30 -7.81 8.77
CA LEU A 96 1.20 -9.24 8.46
C LEU A 96 0.61 -10.00 9.65
N ASN A 97 1.17 -9.82 10.85
CA ASN A 97 0.60 -10.44 12.04
C ASN A 97 -0.77 -9.86 12.39
N GLY A 98 -0.99 -8.57 12.12
CA GLY A 98 -2.30 -7.94 12.20
C GLY A 98 -3.33 -8.66 11.33
N TYR A 99 -3.02 -8.87 10.05
CA TYR A 99 -3.88 -9.62 9.12
C TYR A 99 -4.13 -11.06 9.60
N ILE A 100 -3.10 -11.80 10.00
CA ILE A 100 -3.22 -13.20 10.39
C ILE A 100 -4.16 -13.35 11.59
N ASN A 101 -4.00 -12.50 12.60
CA ASN A 101 -4.82 -12.58 13.80
C ASN A 101 -6.25 -12.07 13.55
N LEU A 102 -6.43 -10.97 12.83
CA LEU A 102 -7.76 -10.44 12.51
C LEU A 102 -8.56 -11.38 11.62
N SER A 103 -7.93 -12.03 10.64
CA SER A 103 -8.61 -13.02 9.79
C SER A 103 -9.09 -14.23 10.57
N LYS A 104 -8.32 -14.72 11.55
CA LYS A 104 -8.77 -15.78 12.48
C LYS A 104 -9.95 -15.32 13.34
N ALA A 105 -9.87 -14.11 13.91
CA ALA A 105 -10.97 -13.55 14.68
C ALA A 105 -12.25 -13.44 13.83
N ALA A 106 -12.15 -12.95 12.60
CA ALA A 106 -13.29 -12.82 11.69
C ALA A 106 -13.86 -14.18 11.22
N GLN A 107 -13.03 -15.23 11.15
CA GLN A 107 -13.50 -16.59 10.88
C GLN A 107 -14.32 -17.17 12.04
N LEU A 108 -13.95 -16.85 13.28
CA LEU A 108 -14.68 -17.27 14.48
C LEU A 108 -15.98 -16.47 14.65
N GLU A 109 -15.98 -15.18 14.29
CA GLU A 109 -17.11 -14.27 14.44
C GLU A 109 -17.55 -13.70 13.07
N PRO A 110 -18.24 -14.50 12.23
CA PRO A 110 -18.68 -14.04 10.91
C PRO A 110 -19.74 -12.93 11.00
N ASP A 111 -20.47 -12.85 12.11
CA ASP A 111 -21.53 -11.86 12.35
C ASP A 111 -20.99 -10.55 12.99
N ALA A 112 -19.67 -10.44 13.23
CA ALA A 112 -19.06 -9.23 13.75
C ALA A 112 -18.81 -8.21 12.63
N LEU A 113 -19.73 -7.28 12.45
CA LEU A 113 -19.75 -6.31 11.36
C LEU A 113 -18.44 -5.50 11.25
N ARG A 114 -17.98 -4.85 12.32
CA ARG A 114 -16.79 -3.97 12.26
C ARG A 114 -15.51 -4.77 12.21
N LEU A 115 -15.47 -5.93 12.87
CA LEU A 115 -14.34 -6.85 12.77
C LEU A 115 -14.12 -7.30 11.31
N ASN A 116 -15.19 -7.70 10.63
CA ASN A 116 -15.12 -8.10 9.23
C ASN A 116 -14.71 -6.94 8.32
N LEU A 117 -15.20 -5.71 8.56
CA LEU A 117 -14.76 -4.52 7.80
C LEU A 117 -13.26 -4.24 7.94
N ILE A 118 -12.74 -4.24 9.18
CA ILE A 118 -11.32 -4.00 9.43
C ILE A 118 -10.48 -5.09 8.77
N THR A 119 -10.89 -6.34 8.94
CA THR A 119 -10.22 -7.50 8.33
C THR A 119 -10.19 -7.38 6.81
N ALA A 120 -11.31 -7.03 6.19
CA ALA A 120 -11.40 -6.86 4.74
C ALA A 120 -10.47 -5.74 4.23
N ALA A 121 -10.44 -4.61 4.93
CA ALA A 121 -9.58 -3.48 4.55
C ALA A 121 -8.09 -3.80 4.71
N VAL A 122 -7.69 -4.44 5.81
CA VAL A 122 -6.31 -4.88 6.04
C VAL A 122 -5.90 -5.90 4.97
N ALA A 123 -6.76 -6.88 4.69
CA ALA A 123 -6.53 -7.88 3.67
C ALA A 123 -6.37 -7.25 2.28
N LEU A 124 -7.26 -6.33 1.88
CA LEU A 124 -7.16 -5.61 0.60
C LEU A 124 -5.84 -4.82 0.50
N LYS A 125 -5.45 -4.12 1.57
CA LYS A 125 -4.17 -3.38 1.62
C LYS A 125 -2.97 -4.31 1.48
N MET A 126 -3.02 -5.51 2.08
CA MET A 126 -1.96 -6.52 1.95
C MET A 126 -1.91 -7.10 0.54
N GLY A 127 -3.05 -7.48 -0.05
CA GLY A 127 -3.14 -8.00 -1.41
C GLY A 127 -2.59 -7.03 -2.46
N ARG A 128 -2.78 -5.72 -2.26
CA ARG A 128 -2.20 -4.67 -3.12
C ARG A 128 -0.67 -4.58 -3.02
N LYS A 129 -0.07 -4.89 -1.88
CA LYS A 129 1.40 -4.83 -1.69
C LYS A 129 2.12 -6.07 -2.21
N LYS A 130 1.45 -7.22 -2.26
CA LYS A 130 2.03 -8.51 -2.63
C LYS A 130 2.02 -8.76 -4.14
N PRO A 131 2.93 -9.60 -4.68
CA PRO A 131 2.85 -10.07 -6.06
C PRO A 131 1.62 -10.95 -6.26
N ALA A 132 1.18 -11.13 -7.51
CA ALA A 132 -0.04 -11.85 -7.89
C ALA A 132 -0.12 -13.25 -7.27
N ALA A 133 0.99 -14.00 -7.28
CA ALA A 133 1.05 -15.35 -6.73
C ALA A 133 0.74 -15.41 -5.22
N GLU A 134 1.14 -14.39 -4.46
CA GLU A 134 0.89 -14.31 -3.01
C GLU A 134 -0.37 -13.50 -2.68
N ALA A 135 -0.86 -12.66 -3.59
CA ALA A 135 -1.94 -11.73 -3.34
C ALA A 135 -3.32 -12.42 -3.26
N GLN A 136 -3.51 -13.53 -3.96
CA GLN A 136 -4.77 -14.26 -4.07
C GLN A 136 -5.50 -14.49 -2.73
N PRO A 137 -4.88 -15.13 -1.70
CA PRO A 137 -5.56 -15.41 -0.44
C PRO A 137 -6.01 -14.15 0.32
N TYR A 138 -5.31 -13.03 0.14
CA TYR A 138 -5.70 -11.76 0.76
C TYR A 138 -6.98 -11.20 0.12
N TYR A 139 -7.11 -11.27 -1.20
CA TYR A 139 -8.34 -10.87 -1.89
C TYR A 139 -9.51 -11.80 -1.54
N ASP A 140 -9.28 -13.11 -1.45
CA ASP A 140 -10.31 -14.07 -1.02
C ASP A 140 -10.82 -13.73 0.39
N THR A 141 -9.91 -13.43 1.33
CA THR A 141 -10.28 -13.00 2.69
C THR A 141 -11.11 -11.71 2.66
N ALA A 142 -10.69 -10.72 1.86
CA ALA A 142 -11.41 -9.46 1.75
C ALA A 142 -12.83 -9.64 1.19
N ILE A 143 -12.99 -10.47 0.15
CA ILE A 143 -14.27 -10.76 -0.49
C ILE A 143 -15.22 -11.45 0.50
N VAL A 144 -14.73 -12.48 1.21
CA VAL A 144 -15.53 -13.18 2.23
C VAL A 144 -15.96 -12.23 3.34
N SER A 145 -15.04 -11.43 3.89
CA SER A 145 -15.37 -10.50 4.97
C SER A 145 -16.34 -9.40 4.54
N TYR A 146 -16.20 -8.82 3.34
CA TYR A 146 -17.22 -7.88 2.83
C TYR A 146 -18.56 -8.57 2.58
N GLY A 147 -18.55 -9.82 2.10
CA GLY A 147 -19.77 -10.63 1.94
C GLY A 147 -20.49 -10.88 3.27
N ASN A 148 -19.74 -11.16 4.34
CA ASN A 148 -20.29 -11.30 5.70
C ASN A 148 -20.95 -10.01 6.16
N VAL A 149 -20.29 -8.85 5.96
CA VAL A 149 -20.86 -7.54 6.30
C VAL A 149 -22.19 -7.31 5.58
N LEU A 150 -22.29 -7.65 4.30
CA LEU A 150 -23.52 -7.47 3.50
C LEU A 150 -24.69 -8.38 3.90
N ARG A 151 -24.46 -9.40 4.74
CA ARG A 151 -25.54 -10.26 5.27
C ARG A 151 -26.32 -9.60 6.41
N HIS A 152 -25.77 -8.55 7.03
CA HIS A 152 -26.47 -7.84 8.10
C HIS A 152 -27.62 -6.98 7.55
N ALA A 153 -28.83 -7.19 8.06
CA ALA A 153 -30.02 -6.48 7.59
C ALA A 153 -30.11 -5.02 8.08
N GLU A 154 -29.42 -4.67 9.17
CA GLU A 154 -29.59 -3.40 9.90
C GLU A 154 -28.54 -2.35 9.53
N MET A 155 -28.36 -2.08 8.24
CA MET A 155 -27.39 -1.08 7.76
C MET A 155 -28.06 0.02 6.95
N SER A 156 -27.46 1.22 6.93
CA SER A 156 -27.94 2.31 6.09
C SER A 156 -27.63 2.04 4.60
N ASP A 157 -28.52 2.49 3.71
CA ASP A 157 -28.35 2.33 2.25
C ASP A 157 -27.05 2.96 1.71
N SER A 158 -26.57 4.03 2.35
CA SER A 158 -25.28 4.64 1.99
C SER A 158 -24.12 3.72 2.35
N PHE A 159 -24.17 3.08 3.52
CA PHE A 159 -23.15 2.16 3.98
C PHE A 159 -23.12 0.88 3.14
N ILE A 160 -24.29 0.30 2.84
CA ILE A 160 -24.41 -0.88 1.98
C ILE A 160 -23.77 -0.61 0.61
N ARG A 161 -24.05 0.55 0.00
CA ARG A 161 -23.44 0.94 -1.29
C ARG A 161 -21.93 1.08 -1.20
N ASP A 162 -21.40 1.66 -0.12
CA ASP A 162 -19.95 1.75 0.09
C ASP A 162 -19.30 0.37 0.17
N VAL A 163 -19.87 -0.54 0.98
CA VAL A 163 -19.37 -1.92 1.12
C VAL A 163 -19.48 -2.68 -0.21
N GLN A 164 -20.58 -2.55 -0.95
CA GLN A 164 -20.73 -3.15 -2.29
C GLN A 164 -19.70 -2.63 -3.29
N ASN A 165 -19.40 -1.32 -3.26
CA ASN A 165 -18.37 -0.73 -4.09
C ASN A 165 -16.98 -1.29 -3.74
N ARG A 166 -16.66 -1.40 -2.45
CA ARG A 166 -15.39 -1.99 -1.98
C ARG A 166 -15.27 -3.47 -2.36
N LEU A 167 -16.35 -4.23 -2.23
CA LEU A 167 -16.42 -5.63 -2.65
C LEU A 167 -16.18 -5.76 -4.16
N ARG A 168 -16.85 -4.94 -4.98
CA ARG A 168 -16.65 -4.92 -6.44
C ARG A 168 -15.19 -4.61 -6.79
N ILE A 169 -14.59 -3.61 -6.15
CA ILE A 169 -13.17 -3.26 -6.35
C ILE A 169 -12.27 -4.46 -6.00
N ALA A 170 -12.53 -5.15 -4.89
CA ALA A 170 -11.75 -6.32 -4.48
C ALA A 170 -11.82 -7.44 -5.54
N MET A 171 -13.01 -7.72 -6.08
CA MET A 171 -13.20 -8.72 -7.14
C MET A 171 -12.53 -8.32 -8.46
N GLU A 172 -12.65 -7.05 -8.86
CA GLU A 172 -12.01 -6.52 -10.07
C GLU A 172 -10.48 -6.58 -9.96
N GLU A 173 -9.92 -6.17 -8.83
CA GLU A 173 -8.47 -6.22 -8.59
C GLU A 173 -7.95 -7.66 -8.56
N GLN A 174 -8.70 -8.58 -7.96
CA GLN A 174 -8.37 -10.01 -7.96
C GLN A 174 -8.32 -10.57 -9.39
N GLY A 175 -9.29 -10.21 -10.24
CA GLY A 175 -9.30 -10.60 -11.66
C GLY A 175 -8.18 -9.99 -12.50
N GLN A 176 -7.54 -8.92 -12.01
CA GLN A 176 -6.50 -8.16 -12.73
C GLN A 176 -5.09 -8.34 -12.16
N LEU A 177 -4.86 -9.28 -11.24
CA LEU A 177 -3.56 -9.45 -10.57
C LEU A 177 -2.40 -9.63 -11.55
N VAL A 178 -2.58 -10.46 -12.59
CA VAL A 178 -1.54 -10.69 -13.62
C VAL A 178 -1.26 -9.41 -14.41
N GLN A 179 -2.30 -8.68 -14.81
CA GLN A 179 -2.16 -7.42 -15.56
C GLN A 179 -1.46 -6.33 -14.73
N ARG A 180 -1.80 -6.26 -13.44
CA ARG A 180 -1.18 -5.34 -12.48
C ARG A 180 0.31 -5.61 -12.33
N ASP A 181 0.70 -6.88 -12.23
CA ASP A 181 2.10 -7.27 -12.08
C ASP A 181 2.87 -7.00 -13.38
N ASN A 182 2.33 -7.37 -14.54
CA ASN A 182 2.92 -7.01 -15.85
C ASN A 182 3.11 -5.50 -15.99
N LYS A 183 2.14 -4.70 -15.52
CA LYS A 183 2.24 -3.23 -15.54
C LYS A 183 3.33 -2.72 -14.61
N ARG A 184 3.46 -3.30 -13.40
CA ARG A 184 4.53 -2.94 -12.45
C ARG A 184 5.91 -3.26 -13.01
N GLU A 185 6.07 -4.42 -13.62
CA GLU A 185 7.31 -4.84 -14.26
C GLU A 185 7.67 -3.95 -15.45
N ALA A 186 6.70 -3.65 -16.31
CA ALA A 186 6.90 -2.75 -17.45
C ALA A 186 7.30 -1.33 -17.00
N LEU A 187 6.63 -0.78 -15.98
CA LEU A 187 6.97 0.54 -15.42
C LEU A 187 8.33 0.54 -14.74
N GLY A 188 8.65 -0.50 -13.96
CA GLY A 188 9.95 -0.65 -13.32
C GLY A 188 11.09 -0.73 -14.34
N SER A 189 10.90 -1.52 -15.39
CA SER A 189 11.86 -1.66 -16.49
C SER A 189 12.07 -0.34 -17.23
N ALA A 190 10.98 0.37 -17.55
CA ALA A 190 11.05 1.68 -18.20
C ALA A 190 11.79 2.72 -17.33
N PHE A 191 11.55 2.71 -16.01
CA PHE A 191 12.26 3.57 -15.08
C PHE A 191 13.77 3.29 -15.04
N VAL A 192 14.16 2.01 -14.93
CA VAL A 192 15.58 1.63 -14.92
C VAL A 192 16.28 2.03 -16.23
N MET A 193 15.62 1.84 -17.38
CA MET A 193 16.17 2.28 -18.67
C MET A 193 16.36 3.80 -18.73
N ALA A 194 15.40 4.58 -18.23
CA ALA A 194 15.50 6.04 -18.18
C ALA A 194 16.63 6.51 -17.26
N LEU A 195 16.76 5.90 -16.07
CA LEU A 195 17.81 6.21 -15.11
C LEU A 195 19.21 5.88 -15.67
N ASN A 196 19.38 4.71 -16.30
CA ASN A 196 20.66 4.33 -16.90
C ASN A 196 21.06 5.27 -18.05
N LYS A 197 20.08 5.75 -18.83
CA LYS A 197 20.33 6.76 -19.86
C LYS A 197 20.80 8.09 -19.24
N GLU A 198 20.19 8.54 -18.15
CA GLU A 198 20.58 9.75 -17.44
C GLU A 198 22.00 9.64 -16.87
N ILE A 199 22.33 8.51 -16.23
CA ILE A 199 23.67 8.22 -15.70
C ILE A 199 24.72 8.25 -16.82
N ALA A 200 24.45 7.58 -17.95
CA ALA A 200 25.37 7.56 -19.10
C ALA A 200 25.62 8.96 -19.68
N THR A 201 24.60 9.85 -19.69
CA THR A 201 24.78 11.22 -20.18
C THR A 201 25.61 12.13 -19.27
N VAL A 202 25.72 11.81 -17.98
CA VAL A 202 26.53 12.60 -17.02
C VAL A 202 28.02 12.29 -17.18
N GLU A 203 28.38 11.03 -17.49
CA GLU A 203 29.77 10.60 -17.68
C GLU A 203 30.42 11.19 -18.95
N GLU A 204 29.65 11.58 -19.96
CA GLU A 204 30.16 12.20 -21.19
C GLU A 204 30.46 13.70 -21.06
N THR A 205 30.39 14.29 -19.86
CA THR A 205 30.82 15.69 -19.68
C THR A 205 32.33 15.78 -19.89
N PRO A 206 32.83 16.39 -20.98
CA PRO A 206 34.26 16.40 -21.28
C PRO A 206 35.01 17.13 -20.16
N ALA A 207 36.15 16.54 -19.74
CA ALA A 207 37.05 17.14 -18.77
C ALA A 207 37.32 18.62 -19.14
N PRO A 208 37.27 19.55 -18.18
CA PRO A 208 37.60 20.94 -18.45
C PRO A 208 39.02 20.99 -19.02
N ALA A 209 39.18 21.59 -20.20
CA ALA A 209 40.48 21.75 -20.85
C ALA A 209 41.45 22.42 -19.87
N GLU A 210 42.49 21.69 -19.47
CA GLU A 210 43.63 22.21 -18.69
C GLU A 210 44.32 23.30 -19.51
N GLY A 211 43.98 24.57 -19.25
CA GLY A 211 44.59 25.66 -20.02
C GLY A 211 44.15 27.09 -19.71
N ALA A 212 43.44 27.37 -18.61
CA ALA A 212 43.13 28.75 -18.21
C ALA A 212 43.88 29.14 -16.92
N PRO A 213 44.82 30.10 -16.96
CA PRO A 213 45.50 30.58 -15.77
C PRO A 213 44.58 31.51 -14.97
N GLY A 214 44.34 31.15 -13.71
CA GLY A 214 43.95 32.08 -12.65
C GLY A 214 42.48 32.50 -12.60
N ALA A 215 41.63 31.65 -12.03
CA ALA A 215 40.47 32.10 -11.27
C ALA A 215 40.21 31.11 -10.14
N ALA A 216 40.21 31.61 -8.91
CA ALA A 216 39.96 30.83 -7.71
C ALA A 216 38.68 30.00 -7.86
N ALA A 217 38.79 28.70 -7.61
CA ALA A 217 37.69 27.76 -7.66
C ALA A 217 36.55 28.21 -6.73
N PRO A 218 35.32 28.43 -7.23
CA PRO A 218 34.18 28.38 -6.34
C PRO A 218 34.00 26.91 -5.98
N THR A 219 34.32 26.56 -4.73
CA THR A 219 33.83 25.32 -4.11
C THR A 219 32.33 25.21 -4.40
N PRO A 220 31.86 24.16 -5.11
CA PRO A 220 30.44 23.92 -5.20
C PRO A 220 29.99 23.55 -3.79
N ALA A 221 29.35 24.50 -3.11
CA ALA A 221 28.57 24.21 -1.93
C ALA A 221 27.46 23.26 -2.38
N LEU A 222 27.66 21.97 -2.18
CA LEU A 222 26.59 20.99 -2.09
C LEU A 222 25.71 21.45 -0.93
N THR A 223 24.80 22.36 -1.22
CA THR A 223 23.69 22.67 -0.34
C THR A 223 22.87 21.39 -0.33
N PRO A 224 22.78 20.63 0.78
CA PRO A 224 21.84 19.55 0.85
C PRO A 224 20.47 20.21 0.73
N MET A 225 19.80 20.02 -0.41
CA MET A 225 18.36 20.19 -0.45
C MET A 225 17.82 19.15 0.53
N ILE A 226 17.50 19.63 1.74
CA ILE A 226 16.66 18.95 2.71
C ILE A 226 15.29 18.84 2.03
N GLY A 227 15.16 17.77 1.26
CA GLY A 227 13.94 17.26 0.66
C GLY A 227 13.87 15.81 1.09
N VAL A 228 13.08 15.58 2.12
CA VAL A 228 12.74 14.27 2.71
C VAL A 228 12.64 13.22 1.60
N ASN A 229 13.58 12.26 1.57
CA ASN A 229 13.47 11.05 0.77
C ASN A 229 12.78 9.99 1.64
N PRO A 230 11.49 9.66 1.43
CA PRO A 230 10.82 8.60 2.18
C PRO A 230 11.26 7.18 1.76
N TYR A 231 12.21 7.07 0.81
CA TYR A 231 12.76 5.79 0.35
C TYR A 231 14.28 5.80 0.48
N ALA A 232 14.78 6.01 1.71
CA ALA A 232 16.10 5.51 2.07
C ALA A 232 16.02 3.98 2.09
N THR A 233 16.31 3.36 0.95
CA THR A 233 16.65 1.93 0.90
C THR A 233 17.97 1.75 1.65
N PRO A 234 18.09 0.76 2.56
CA PRO A 234 19.39 0.45 3.14
C PRO A 234 20.32 0.00 2.01
N VAL A 235 21.47 0.67 1.91
CA VAL A 235 22.59 0.23 1.07
C VAL A 235 23.01 -1.15 1.56
N ILE A 236 22.61 -2.20 0.85
CA ILE A 236 23.18 -3.53 1.02
C ILE A 236 24.57 -3.48 0.39
N GLN A 237 25.58 -3.31 1.24
CA GLN A 237 26.97 -3.52 0.89
C GLN A 237 27.14 -5.00 0.47
N PRO A 238 27.58 -5.32 -0.76
CA PRO A 238 27.86 -6.70 -1.13
C PRO A 238 29.07 -7.18 -0.34
N GLY A 239 28.82 -7.89 0.76
CA GLY A 239 29.85 -8.64 1.45
C GLY A 239 30.31 -9.79 0.56
N MET A 240 31.57 -9.76 0.14
CA MET A 240 32.26 -10.94 -0.40
C MET A 240 32.41 -11.97 0.73
N GLY A 241 31.36 -12.74 0.97
CA GLY A 241 31.35 -13.90 1.86
C GLY A 241 31.89 -15.12 1.12
N GLN A 242 32.93 -15.73 1.68
CA GLN A 242 33.63 -16.90 1.16
C GLN A 242 32.72 -18.13 1.00
N PRO A 243 32.98 -19.01 0.01
CA PRO A 243 32.33 -20.31 -0.11
C PRO A 243 32.97 -21.32 0.86
N GLY A 244 32.19 -21.91 1.78
CA GLY A 244 32.72 -22.95 2.65
C GLY A 244 31.73 -23.61 3.62
N MET A 245 31.20 -24.75 3.17
CA MET A 245 30.79 -25.93 3.96
C MET A 245 29.67 -25.79 5.01
N ILE A 246 28.46 -26.19 4.65
CA ILE A 246 27.39 -26.58 5.58
C ILE A 246 27.54 -28.09 5.87
N PRO A 247 27.79 -28.52 7.11
CA PRO A 247 27.75 -29.93 7.49
C PRO A 247 26.31 -30.47 7.43
N GLY A 248 26.11 -31.55 6.68
CA GLY A 248 24.85 -32.28 6.65
C GLY A 248 24.54 -32.93 7.99
N MET A 249 23.32 -32.73 8.49
CA MET A 249 22.75 -33.52 9.58
C MET A 249 21.23 -33.67 9.40
N GLY A 250 20.80 -34.93 9.29
CA GLY A 250 19.54 -35.39 9.88
C GLY A 250 18.29 -35.34 9.00
N GLN A 251 18.03 -36.42 8.26
CA GLN A 251 16.66 -36.90 8.07
C GLN A 251 16.19 -37.58 9.36
N PRO A 252 15.01 -37.21 9.88
CA PRO A 252 14.03 -38.22 10.32
C PRO A 252 12.59 -37.74 10.04
N GLY A 253 11.61 -38.54 9.64
CA GLY A 253 11.48 -39.97 9.47
C GLY A 253 10.11 -40.21 8.81
N MET A 254 9.96 -41.39 8.22
CA MET A 254 8.73 -41.83 7.58
C MET A 254 7.60 -41.94 8.60
N ILE A 255 6.46 -41.31 8.33
CA ILE A 255 5.21 -41.56 9.06
C ILE A 255 4.54 -42.78 8.40
N PRO A 256 4.29 -43.87 9.15
CA PRO A 256 3.62 -45.07 8.63
C PRO A 256 2.19 -44.78 8.14
N GLY A 257 1.83 -45.40 7.01
CA GLY A 257 0.49 -45.37 6.45
C GLY A 257 -0.54 -45.90 7.44
N MET A 258 -1.58 -45.10 7.70
CA MET A 258 -2.81 -45.60 8.27
C MET A 258 -3.71 -46.05 7.12
N ASP A 259 -3.94 -47.36 7.08
CA ASP A 259 -5.01 -48.00 6.34
C ASP A 259 -6.35 -47.31 6.64
N GLN A 260 -6.98 -46.75 5.61
CA GLN A 260 -8.40 -46.40 5.67
C GLN A 260 -9.23 -47.66 5.34
N PRO A 261 -10.11 -48.10 6.26
CA PRO A 261 -11.09 -49.14 5.98
C PRO A 261 -12.10 -48.66 4.92
N GLY A 262 -12.32 -49.48 3.90
CA GLY A 262 -13.25 -49.21 2.81
C GLY A 262 -14.69 -48.99 3.28
N MET A 263 -15.35 -47.99 2.69
CA MET A 263 -16.81 -47.85 2.81
C MET A 263 -17.52 -48.88 1.93
N PRO A 264 -18.53 -49.61 2.47
CA PRO A 264 -19.46 -50.41 1.69
C PRO A 264 -20.46 -49.52 0.93
N GLY A 265 -20.87 -50.02 -0.24
CA GLY A 265 -21.51 -49.26 -1.31
C GLY A 265 -22.98 -48.85 -1.10
N PRO A 266 -23.56 -48.15 -2.11
CA PRO A 266 -24.92 -47.65 -2.04
C PRO A 266 -25.93 -48.80 -2.18
N GLY A 267 -26.69 -49.00 -1.09
CA GLY A 267 -27.83 -49.90 -1.01
C GLY A 267 -28.95 -49.46 -1.94
N GLN A 268 -29.44 -50.45 -2.67
CA GLN A 268 -30.56 -50.44 -3.59
C GLN A 268 -31.89 -50.13 -2.87
N GLY A 269 -32.73 -49.35 -3.58
CA GLY A 269 -34.15 -49.60 -3.81
C GLY A 269 -35.05 -49.98 -2.63
N ALA A 270 -35.91 -49.04 -2.23
CA ALA A 270 -37.18 -49.37 -1.61
C ALA A 270 -38.31 -49.22 -2.65
N PRO A 271 -39.18 -50.23 -2.83
CA PRO A 271 -40.39 -50.11 -3.65
C PRO A 271 -41.56 -49.49 -2.87
N LEU A 272 -42.45 -48.90 -3.66
CA LEU A 272 -43.76 -48.34 -3.34
C LEU A 272 -44.66 -49.31 -2.53
N ILE A 273 -45.36 -48.74 -1.53
CA ILE A 273 -46.75 -49.06 -1.20
C ILE A 273 -47.46 -47.74 -0.92
#